data_AF-A0A1S2W5N9-F1
#
_entry.id   AF-A0A1S2W5N9-F1
#
_cell.length_a   1.000
_cell.length_b   1.000
_cell.length_c   1.000
_cell.angle_alpha   90.00
_cell.angle_beta   90.00
_cell.angle_gamma   90.00
#
_symmetry.space_group_name_H-M   'P 1'
#
loop_
_entity.id
_entity.type
_entity.pdbx_description
1 polymer ?
#
loop_
_entity_poly.entity_id
_entity_poly.type
_entity_poly.pdbx_seq_one_letter_code
_entity_poly.pdbx_strand_id
1 'polypeptide(L)'
;MKKINYVVTAGLACTLMLTPLGSIDAKSKTSKYDRNKNGIHDSWEKKYKLKGTKLAQQDTDHDGLSNYTEYKLELSPRNQDSDRDRISDANEDTDRDGLSNTIELELGTKPYTRDSDRDGILDGKERNQAGHRYEDMLKKMKIKLATETTESQIEYHFKKKKSQLRVKTNDATVDEARVRQLIQFIESNPKMTEEELRTQLISLFALSGSYQLKIELEYFNHAETKSEHRHVEEDDQDTDQDDQGQDEDDDDDDDDQDDDEDENEEDDD
;
A
#
# COMPACT_ATOMS: atom_id res chain seq x y z
N MET A 1 -43.05 -55.75 75.61
CA MET A 1 -42.68 -57.18 75.61
C MET A 1 -42.03 -57.51 74.28
N LYS A 2 -40.83 -58.10 74.29
CA LYS A 2 -40.06 -58.51 73.10
C LYS A 2 -40.80 -59.60 72.32
N LYS A 3 -40.68 -59.59 70.98
CA LYS A 3 -40.20 -60.75 70.20
C LYS A 3 -39.64 -60.29 68.85
N ILE A 4 -38.43 -60.78 68.62
CA ILE A 4 -37.55 -60.62 67.46
C ILE A 4 -37.96 -61.67 66.42
N ASN A 5 -37.81 -61.38 65.12
CA ASN A 5 -37.49 -62.40 64.13
C ASN A 5 -36.49 -61.82 63.12
N TYR A 6 -35.25 -62.29 63.25
CA TYR A 6 -34.16 -62.17 62.26
C TYR A 6 -34.36 -63.24 61.19
N VAL A 7 -34.22 -62.87 59.93
CA VAL A 7 -33.76 -63.80 58.89
C VAL A 7 -32.46 -63.23 58.34
N VAL A 8 -31.38 -63.95 58.58
CA VAL A 8 -30.06 -63.76 57.99
C VAL A 8 -30.03 -64.61 56.73
N THR A 9 -29.78 -64.01 55.57
CA THR A 9 -29.10 -64.68 54.47
C THR A 9 -28.05 -63.74 53.89
N ALA A 10 -26.82 -64.23 53.91
CA ALA A 10 -25.63 -63.56 53.41
C ALA A 10 -25.66 -63.44 51.88
N GLY A 11 -25.34 -62.25 51.37
CA GLY A 11 -25.10 -62.00 49.96
C GLY A 11 -24.01 -60.95 49.82
N LEU A 12 -22.77 -61.42 49.66
CA LEU A 12 -21.59 -60.61 49.42
C LEU A 12 -21.63 -60.19 47.94
N ALA A 13 -21.98 -58.93 47.66
CA ALA A 13 -21.92 -58.38 46.32
C ALA A 13 -21.33 -56.97 46.38
N CYS A 14 -20.04 -56.89 46.02
CA CYS A 14 -19.35 -55.67 45.66
C CYS A 14 -20.01 -55.09 44.41
N THR A 15 -20.82 -54.04 44.56
CA THR A 15 -21.31 -53.27 43.41
C THR A 15 -20.97 -51.79 43.59
N LEU A 16 -20.00 -51.40 42.76
CA LEU A 16 -19.61 -50.06 42.35
C LEU A 16 -20.64 -48.96 42.67
N MET A 17 -20.25 -48.06 43.57
CA MET A 17 -20.83 -46.72 43.68
C MET A 17 -20.61 -46.00 42.34
N LEU A 18 -21.66 -45.95 41.52
CA LEU A 18 -21.70 -45.10 40.33
C LEU A 18 -21.88 -43.65 40.80
N THR A 19 -20.77 -42.94 41.01
CA THR A 19 -20.81 -41.48 41.14
C THR A 19 -21.25 -40.90 39.79
N PRO A 20 -22.10 -39.86 39.76
CA PRO A 20 -22.37 -39.16 38.53
C PRO A 20 -21.06 -38.58 38.00
N LEU A 21 -20.72 -38.93 36.74
CA LEU A 21 -19.71 -38.22 35.96
C LEU A 21 -20.14 -36.75 35.92
N GLY A 22 -19.59 -35.95 36.83
CA GLY A 22 -19.59 -34.51 36.70
C GLY A 22 -18.94 -34.18 35.36
N SER A 23 -19.64 -33.36 34.58
CA SER A 23 -19.16 -32.77 33.35
C SER A 23 -17.74 -32.28 33.53
N ILE A 24 -16.77 -32.97 32.93
CA ILE A 24 -15.51 -32.34 32.54
C ILE A 24 -15.84 -31.50 31.31
N ASP A 25 -16.51 -30.38 31.54
CA ASP A 25 -16.30 -29.19 30.73
C ASP A 25 -14.84 -28.81 30.92
N ALA A 26 -13.97 -29.44 30.13
CA ALA A 26 -12.65 -28.94 29.84
C ALA A 26 -12.81 -27.65 29.02
N LYS A 27 -13.36 -26.61 29.64
CA LYS A 27 -12.99 -25.24 29.32
C LYS A 27 -11.48 -25.20 29.57
N SER A 28 -10.73 -25.45 28.51
CA SER A 28 -9.30 -25.23 28.42
C SER A 28 -9.05 -23.78 28.80
N LYS A 29 -8.87 -23.54 30.10
CA LYS A 29 -8.22 -22.35 30.62
C LYS A 29 -6.73 -22.52 30.33
N THR A 30 -6.35 -22.49 29.05
CA THR A 30 -4.96 -22.23 28.69
C THR A 30 -4.66 -20.85 29.24
N SER A 31 -3.92 -20.85 30.34
CA SER A 31 -3.73 -19.68 31.15
C SER A 31 -3.07 -18.58 30.33
N LYS A 32 -3.71 -17.40 30.34
CA LYS A 32 -3.21 -16.11 29.88
C LYS A 32 -2.01 -15.61 30.70
N TYR A 33 -1.04 -16.48 30.98
CA TYR A 33 0.19 -16.09 31.64
C TYR A 33 1.15 -15.58 30.58
N ASP A 34 1.62 -14.36 30.79
CA ASP A 34 2.76 -13.75 30.10
C ASP A 34 3.82 -13.47 31.17
N ARG A 35 4.77 -14.40 31.32
CA ARG A 35 5.78 -14.31 32.40
C ARG A 35 6.82 -13.25 32.13
N ASN A 36 7.17 -13.04 30.87
CA ASN A 36 8.22 -12.11 30.47
C ASN A 36 7.67 -10.69 30.20
N LYS A 37 6.35 -10.52 30.28
CA LYS A 37 5.60 -9.26 30.12
C LYS A 37 5.85 -8.62 28.75
N ASN A 38 6.09 -9.43 27.72
CA ASN A 38 6.32 -8.94 26.36
C ASN A 38 5.01 -8.71 25.58
N GLY A 39 3.85 -9.06 26.17
CA GLY A 39 2.54 -8.91 25.55
C GLY A 39 2.03 -10.15 24.81
N ILE A 40 2.82 -11.23 24.75
CA ILE A 40 2.46 -12.51 24.15
C ILE A 40 2.30 -13.55 25.27
N HIS A 41 1.21 -14.31 25.24
CA HIS A 41 1.03 -15.37 26.23
C HIS A 41 2.04 -16.51 26.02
N ASP A 42 2.60 -17.01 27.12
CA ASP A 42 3.53 -18.14 27.18
C ASP A 42 3.03 -19.39 26.42
N SER A 43 1.71 -19.59 26.37
CA SER A 43 1.12 -20.72 25.63
C SER A 43 1.36 -20.62 24.13
N TRP A 44 1.28 -19.41 23.58
CA TRP A 44 1.56 -19.15 22.16
C TRP A 44 3.07 -19.24 21.89
N GLU A 45 3.89 -18.67 22.77
CA GLU A 45 5.36 -18.82 22.70
C GLU A 45 5.76 -20.30 22.68
N LYS A 46 5.16 -21.12 23.56
CA LYS A 46 5.38 -22.57 23.61
C LYS A 46 4.91 -23.29 22.34
N LYS A 47 3.76 -22.91 21.77
CA LYS A 47 3.20 -23.50 20.53
C LYS A 47 4.21 -23.41 19.40
N TYR A 48 4.82 -22.23 19.23
CA TYR A 48 5.78 -21.96 18.15
C TYR A 48 7.25 -22.16 18.54
N LYS A 49 7.51 -22.65 19.76
CA LYS A 49 8.85 -22.89 20.32
C LYS A 49 9.72 -21.62 20.33
N LEU A 50 9.08 -20.49 20.55
CA LEU A 50 9.70 -19.17 20.67
C LEU A 50 9.85 -18.79 22.15
N LYS A 51 10.80 -17.90 22.47
CA LYS A 51 11.00 -17.35 23.81
C LYS A 51 11.86 -16.09 23.78
N GLY A 52 11.56 -15.13 24.64
CA GLY A 52 12.44 -13.99 24.88
C GLY A 52 11.68 -12.71 25.18
N THR A 53 12.28 -11.81 25.95
CA THR A 53 11.65 -10.53 26.31
C THR A 53 11.44 -9.59 25.12
N LYS A 54 12.28 -9.72 24.08
CA LYS A 54 12.16 -8.96 22.82
C LYS A 54 11.40 -9.71 21.73
N LEU A 55 10.88 -10.91 22.01
CA LEU A 55 10.24 -11.76 21.02
C LEU A 55 9.09 -11.02 20.33
N ALA A 56 8.29 -10.29 21.10
CA ALA A 56 7.15 -9.54 20.60
C ALA A 56 7.49 -8.54 19.47
N GLN A 57 8.69 -7.96 19.46
CA GLN A 57 9.12 -7.00 18.43
C GLN A 57 9.90 -7.65 17.27
N GLN A 58 10.19 -8.95 17.36
CA GLN A 58 10.85 -9.68 16.29
C GLN A 58 9.83 -10.06 15.23
N ASP A 59 10.32 -10.18 14.01
CA ASP A 59 9.62 -10.74 12.86
C ASP A 59 10.36 -12.05 12.54
N THR A 60 9.75 -13.18 12.85
CA THR A 60 10.46 -14.48 12.88
C THR A 60 10.56 -15.13 11.51
N ASP A 61 9.53 -14.98 10.69
CA ASP A 61 9.44 -15.49 9.32
C ASP A 61 9.72 -14.44 8.25
N HIS A 62 9.95 -13.19 8.64
CA HIS A 62 10.39 -12.10 7.78
C HIS A 62 9.35 -11.73 6.73
N ASP A 63 8.07 -11.75 7.11
CA ASP A 63 6.96 -11.34 6.26
C ASP A 63 6.64 -9.84 6.40
N GLY A 64 7.17 -9.17 7.43
CA GLY A 64 6.91 -7.76 7.74
C GLY A 64 6.02 -7.54 8.95
N LEU A 65 5.42 -8.58 9.52
CA LEU A 65 4.65 -8.53 10.76
C LEU A 65 5.53 -8.87 11.97
N SER A 66 5.30 -8.17 13.08
CA SER A 66 5.92 -8.58 14.34
C SER A 66 5.20 -9.78 14.92
N ASN A 67 5.92 -10.63 15.66
CA ASN A 67 5.34 -11.75 16.41
C ASN A 67 4.18 -11.32 17.32
N TYR A 68 4.21 -10.07 17.82
CA TYR A 68 3.09 -9.52 18.59
C TYR A 68 1.86 -9.26 17.72
N THR A 69 2.05 -8.70 16.52
CA THR A 69 0.98 -8.51 15.55
C THR A 69 0.37 -9.84 15.16
N GLU A 70 1.19 -10.82 14.80
CA GLU A 70 0.73 -12.17 14.45
C GLU A 70 0.01 -12.87 15.61
N TYR A 71 0.50 -12.68 16.85
CA TYR A 71 -0.19 -13.16 18.05
C TYR A 71 -1.61 -12.58 18.17
N LYS A 72 -1.80 -11.31 17.80
CA LYS A 72 -3.11 -10.63 17.85
C LYS A 72 -4.02 -11.04 16.70
N LEU A 73 -3.46 -11.39 15.56
CA LEU A 73 -4.15 -11.89 14.36
C LEU A 73 -4.41 -13.40 14.39
N GLU A 74 -3.87 -14.11 15.40
CA GLU A 74 -3.92 -15.58 15.52
C GLU A 74 -3.17 -16.33 14.40
N LEU A 75 -2.18 -15.68 13.79
CA LEU A 75 -1.34 -16.20 12.70
C LEU A 75 -0.14 -17.02 13.22
N SER A 76 0.68 -17.50 12.28
CA SER A 76 1.85 -18.34 12.53
C SER A 76 3.16 -17.56 12.34
N PRO A 77 3.92 -17.27 13.41
CA PRO A 77 5.22 -16.55 13.42
C PRO A 77 6.39 -17.36 12.87
N ARG A 78 6.13 -18.25 11.94
CA ARG A 78 7.10 -19.17 11.35
C ARG A 78 6.78 -19.45 9.89
N ASN A 79 5.73 -18.82 9.37
CA ASN A 79 5.19 -19.06 8.06
C ASN A 79 4.57 -17.77 7.54
N GLN A 80 5.21 -17.17 6.54
CA GLN A 80 4.79 -15.90 5.94
C GLN A 80 3.38 -15.90 5.34
N ASP A 81 2.79 -17.08 5.15
CA ASP A 81 1.46 -17.33 4.58
C ASP A 81 0.83 -18.49 5.39
N SER A 82 0.16 -18.12 6.48
CA SER A 82 -0.35 -19.02 7.53
C SER A 82 -1.40 -19.99 7.01
N ASP A 83 -2.24 -19.55 6.07
CA ASP A 83 -3.35 -20.33 5.54
C ASP A 83 -3.06 -21.01 4.19
N ARG A 84 -1.92 -20.64 3.57
CA ARG A 84 -1.35 -21.19 2.33
C ARG A 84 -2.15 -20.83 1.09
N ASP A 85 -2.76 -19.65 1.05
CA ASP A 85 -3.51 -19.16 -0.10
C ASP A 85 -2.65 -18.43 -1.15
N ARG A 86 -1.33 -18.31 -0.88
CA ARG A 86 -0.30 -17.61 -1.68
C ARG A 86 -0.28 -16.09 -1.52
N ILE A 87 -1.04 -15.56 -0.57
CA ILE A 87 -0.95 -14.18 -0.10
C ILE A 87 -0.18 -14.24 1.22
N SER A 88 0.81 -13.38 1.37
CA SER A 88 1.51 -13.32 2.66
C SER A 88 0.58 -12.71 3.71
N ASP A 89 0.64 -13.21 4.95
CA ASP A 89 -0.03 -12.68 6.13
C ASP A 89 0.07 -11.14 6.23
N ALA A 90 1.23 -10.58 5.93
CA ALA A 90 1.45 -9.13 5.89
C ALA A 90 0.60 -8.38 4.84
N ASN A 91 0.22 -9.05 3.76
CA ASN A 91 -0.57 -8.51 2.64
C ASN A 91 -2.07 -8.87 2.73
N GLU A 92 -2.47 -9.69 3.69
CA GLU A 92 -3.88 -9.99 3.95
C GLU A 92 -4.62 -8.80 4.59
N ASP A 93 -5.94 -8.77 4.41
CA ASP A 93 -6.88 -7.90 5.14
C ASP A 93 -7.62 -8.76 6.18
N THR A 94 -6.97 -9.00 7.32
CA THR A 94 -7.44 -10.00 8.30
C THR A 94 -8.76 -9.61 8.94
N ASP A 95 -9.00 -8.31 9.19
CA ASP A 95 -10.23 -7.84 9.81
C ASP A 95 -11.32 -7.40 8.80
N ARG A 96 -10.98 -7.34 7.50
CA ARG A 96 -11.85 -7.14 6.33
C ARG A 96 -12.41 -5.74 6.21
N ASP A 97 -11.64 -4.74 6.57
CA ASP A 97 -12.06 -3.36 6.56
C ASP A 97 -11.69 -2.60 5.27
N GLY A 98 -10.83 -3.19 4.45
CA GLY A 98 -10.34 -2.66 3.18
C GLY A 98 -8.85 -2.33 3.15
N LEU A 99 -8.12 -2.42 4.26
CA LEU A 99 -6.67 -2.21 4.31
C LEU A 99 -5.94 -3.54 4.57
N SER A 100 -4.75 -3.71 3.99
CA SER A 100 -3.91 -4.84 4.35
C SER A 100 -3.20 -4.60 5.68
N ASN A 101 -2.81 -5.69 6.35
CA ASN A 101 -2.16 -5.66 7.65
C ASN A 101 -0.93 -4.73 7.67
N THR A 102 -0.12 -4.74 6.62
CA THR A 102 1.06 -3.87 6.48
C THR A 102 0.67 -2.40 6.30
N ILE A 103 -0.32 -2.10 5.46
CA ILE A 103 -0.80 -0.73 5.24
C ILE A 103 -1.30 -0.14 6.57
N GLU A 104 -2.06 -0.92 7.33
CA GLU A 104 -2.56 -0.51 8.63
C GLU A 104 -1.44 -0.21 9.63
N LEU A 105 -0.38 -1.04 9.68
CA LEU A 105 0.77 -0.76 10.54
C LEU A 105 1.49 0.54 10.14
N GLU A 106 1.61 0.82 8.84
CA GLU A 106 2.26 2.03 8.33
C GLU A 106 1.43 3.30 8.62
N LEU A 107 0.11 3.24 8.46
CA LEU A 107 -0.84 4.30 8.83
C LEU A 107 -1.00 4.41 10.35
N GLY A 108 -0.75 3.31 11.04
CA GLY A 108 -0.83 3.18 12.48
C GLY A 108 -2.21 2.85 13.03
N THR A 109 -3.09 2.32 12.20
CA THR A 109 -4.29 1.61 12.60
C THR A 109 -3.90 0.22 13.12
N LYS A 110 -4.86 -0.68 13.34
CA LYS A 110 -4.67 -1.94 14.04
C LYS A 110 -5.26 -3.07 13.20
N PRO A 111 -4.44 -4.01 12.69
CA PRO A 111 -4.88 -5.04 11.76
C PRO A 111 -5.85 -6.09 12.30
N TYR A 112 -6.13 -6.03 13.59
CA TYR A 112 -7.02 -6.94 14.30
C TYR A 112 -8.31 -6.23 14.74
N THR A 113 -8.57 -5.01 14.29
CA THR A 113 -9.79 -4.24 14.57
C THR A 113 -10.16 -3.33 13.41
N ARG A 114 -11.29 -3.62 12.78
CA ARG A 114 -11.83 -2.86 11.64
C ARG A 114 -12.05 -1.35 11.84
N ASP A 115 -11.98 -0.89 13.07
CA ASP A 115 -12.23 0.49 13.52
C ASP A 115 -11.32 0.70 14.74
N SER A 116 -10.14 1.26 14.48
CA SER A 116 -9.02 1.33 15.41
C SER A 116 -9.23 2.31 16.54
N ASP A 117 -9.91 3.42 16.27
CA ASP A 117 -10.14 4.51 17.22
C ASP A 117 -11.56 4.51 17.81
N ARG A 118 -12.45 3.68 17.24
CA ARG A 118 -13.82 3.42 17.67
C ARG A 118 -14.76 4.61 17.49
N ASP A 119 -14.53 5.39 16.43
CA ASP A 119 -15.41 6.49 16.06
C ASP A 119 -16.63 6.04 15.22
N GLY A 120 -16.66 4.78 14.77
CA GLY A 120 -17.73 4.17 13.98
C GLY A 120 -17.47 4.16 12.47
N ILE A 121 -16.33 4.67 12.01
CA ILE A 121 -15.84 4.58 10.63
C ILE A 121 -14.81 3.46 10.58
N LEU A 122 -14.84 2.65 9.51
CA LEU A 122 -13.84 1.60 9.34
C LEU A 122 -12.51 2.20 8.90
N ASP A 123 -11.36 1.65 9.30
CA ASP A 123 -10.05 2.25 8.98
C ASP A 123 -9.85 2.32 7.45
N GLY A 124 -10.26 1.29 6.69
CA GLY A 124 -10.27 1.32 5.22
C GLY A 124 -11.25 2.30 4.56
N LYS A 125 -12.15 2.90 5.34
CA LYS A 125 -13.07 3.98 4.92
C LYS A 125 -12.72 5.33 5.54
N GLU A 126 -11.76 5.36 6.45
CA GLU A 126 -11.29 6.59 7.07
C GLU A 126 -10.61 7.49 6.06
N ARG A 127 -10.56 8.77 6.44
CA ARG A 127 -9.94 9.82 5.65
C ARG A 127 -9.01 10.62 6.55
N ASN A 128 -7.90 11.07 5.99
CA ASN A 128 -7.03 12.01 6.69
C ASN A 128 -7.76 13.35 6.92
N GLN A 129 -7.11 14.28 7.63
CA GLN A 129 -7.67 15.61 7.91
C GLN A 129 -7.99 16.42 6.65
N ALA A 130 -7.38 16.10 5.51
CA ALA A 130 -7.63 16.72 4.21
C ALA A 130 -8.74 16.01 3.40
N GLY A 131 -9.34 14.93 3.93
CA GLY A 131 -10.44 14.20 3.31
C GLY A 131 -10.01 13.07 2.36
N HIS A 132 -8.71 12.78 2.24
CA HIS A 132 -8.20 11.72 1.37
C HIS A 132 -8.31 10.36 2.06
N ARG A 133 -8.74 9.32 1.32
CA ARG A 133 -8.77 7.95 1.85
C ARG A 133 -7.35 7.48 2.14
N TYR A 134 -7.17 6.70 3.19
CA TYR A 134 -5.82 6.28 3.58
C TYR A 134 -5.10 5.46 2.50
N GLU A 135 -5.79 4.59 1.77
CA GLU A 135 -5.20 3.80 0.67
C GLU A 135 -4.68 4.66 -0.50
N ASP A 136 -5.26 5.85 -0.70
CA ASP A 136 -4.93 6.76 -1.81
C ASP A 136 -3.83 7.77 -1.43
N MET A 137 -3.35 7.74 -0.18
CA MET A 137 -2.34 8.68 0.29
C MET A 137 -0.96 8.38 -0.31
N LEU A 138 -0.19 9.45 -0.53
CA LEU A 138 1.18 9.37 -1.01
C LEU A 138 2.09 8.77 0.08
N LYS A 139 2.67 7.61 -0.20
CA LYS A 139 3.58 6.89 0.70
C LYS A 139 5.03 7.36 0.53
N LYS A 140 5.50 7.48 -0.72
CA LYS A 140 6.82 8.02 -1.05
C LYS A 140 6.74 8.87 -2.31
N MET A 141 7.58 9.90 -2.36
CA MET A 141 7.82 10.67 -3.59
C MET A 141 9.31 10.97 -3.71
N LYS A 142 9.86 10.80 -4.91
CA LYS A 142 11.18 11.28 -5.29
C LYS A 142 11.07 12.05 -6.59
N ILE A 143 11.64 13.24 -6.61
CA ILE A 143 11.73 14.05 -7.82
C ILE A 143 13.18 14.47 -7.99
N LYS A 144 13.71 14.25 -9.20
CA LYS A 144 14.96 14.86 -9.65
C LYS A 144 14.63 15.81 -10.78
N LEU A 145 15.09 17.04 -10.64
CA LEU A 145 14.92 18.10 -11.62
C LEU A 145 16.30 18.66 -11.91
N ALA A 146 16.67 18.67 -13.18
CA ALA A 146 17.89 19.31 -13.65
C ALA A 146 17.54 20.30 -14.75
N THR A 147 18.01 21.54 -14.62
CA THR A 147 18.04 22.52 -15.70
C THR A 147 19.48 22.64 -16.19
N GLU A 148 19.75 23.58 -17.09
CA GLU A 148 21.12 23.88 -17.52
C GLU A 148 22.03 24.36 -16.39
N THR A 149 21.47 24.99 -15.35
CA THR A 149 22.26 25.64 -14.28
C THR A 149 21.95 25.12 -12.88
N THR A 150 20.79 24.48 -12.70
CA THR A 150 20.30 24.03 -11.40
C THR A 150 20.03 22.54 -11.36
N GLU A 151 20.23 21.93 -10.20
CA GLU A 151 19.84 20.56 -9.90
C GLU A 151 19.10 20.54 -8.55
N SER A 152 17.97 19.85 -8.53
CA SER A 152 17.11 19.68 -7.38
C SER A 152 16.76 18.22 -7.18
N GLN A 153 16.88 17.75 -5.95
CA GLN A 153 16.43 16.45 -5.50
C GLN A 153 15.46 16.63 -4.32
N ILE A 154 14.23 16.17 -4.51
CA ILE A 154 13.16 16.19 -3.53
C ILE A 154 12.87 14.75 -3.11
N GLU A 155 12.81 14.51 -1.80
CA GLU A 155 12.43 13.22 -1.23
C GLU A 155 11.37 13.44 -0.15
N TYR A 156 10.24 12.75 -0.31
CA TYR A 156 9.18 12.69 0.67
C TYR A 156 8.92 11.23 1.05
N HIS A 157 8.73 10.99 2.34
CA HIS A 157 8.30 9.70 2.87
C HIS A 157 7.31 9.91 4.00
N PHE A 158 6.12 9.33 3.84
CA PHE A 158 5.11 9.32 4.87
C PHE A 158 5.64 8.64 6.14
N LYS A 159 5.34 9.23 7.29
CA LYS A 159 5.48 8.57 8.59
C LYS A 159 4.34 9.00 9.49
N LYS A 160 3.64 8.03 10.09
CA LYS A 160 2.50 8.22 11.02
C LYS A 160 2.56 9.49 11.88
N LYS A 161 3.70 9.72 12.56
CA LYS A 161 3.84 10.87 13.49
C LYS A 161 4.29 12.15 12.80
N LYS A 162 5.20 12.04 11.83
CA LYS A 162 5.83 13.19 11.17
C LYS A 162 6.47 12.72 9.87
N SER A 163 5.76 12.93 8.76
CA SER A 163 6.30 12.69 7.44
C SER A 163 7.61 13.45 7.24
N GLN A 164 8.54 12.79 6.56
CA GLN A 164 9.86 13.34 6.27
C GLN A 164 9.84 13.97 4.89
N LEU A 165 10.16 15.26 4.83
CA LEU A 165 10.39 15.98 3.60
C LEU A 165 11.83 16.50 3.60
N ARG A 166 12.54 16.25 2.50
CA ARG A 166 13.89 16.71 2.26
C ARG A 166 13.96 17.33 0.88
N VAL A 167 14.44 18.56 0.82
CA VAL A 167 14.69 19.27 -0.43
C VAL A 167 16.17 19.62 -0.47
N LYS A 168 16.87 19.11 -1.48
CA LYS A 168 18.26 19.45 -1.78
C LYS A 168 18.26 20.16 -3.11
N THR A 169 18.66 21.42 -3.13
CA THR A 169 18.60 22.21 -4.34
C THR A 169 19.62 23.34 -4.31
N ASN A 170 20.08 23.76 -5.49
CA ASN A 170 20.72 25.06 -5.71
C ASN A 170 19.79 26.05 -6.45
N ASP A 171 18.53 25.68 -6.65
CA ASP A 171 17.47 26.45 -7.27
C ASP A 171 16.60 27.14 -6.20
N ALA A 172 16.54 28.48 -6.22
CA ALA A 172 15.73 29.23 -5.27
C ALA A 172 14.22 29.03 -5.48
N THR A 173 13.80 28.58 -6.66
CA THR A 173 12.39 28.33 -6.97
C THR A 173 11.89 27.03 -6.32
N VAL A 174 12.78 26.06 -6.05
CA VAL A 174 12.45 24.76 -5.48
C VAL A 174 12.58 24.80 -3.96
N ASP A 175 11.62 25.43 -3.29
CA ASP A 175 11.59 25.52 -1.83
C ASP A 175 10.62 24.53 -1.16
N GLU A 176 10.77 24.37 0.17
CA GLU A 176 9.94 23.46 0.95
C GLU A 176 8.44 23.81 0.92
N ALA A 177 8.08 25.09 0.81
CA ALA A 177 6.67 25.52 0.81
C ALA A 177 5.97 25.10 -0.50
N ARG A 178 6.62 25.30 -1.64
CA ARG A 178 6.11 24.83 -2.94
C ARG A 178 6.07 23.32 -3.04
N VAL A 179 7.05 22.62 -2.48
CA VAL A 179 7.01 21.15 -2.42
C VAL A 179 5.84 20.65 -1.56
N ARG A 180 5.49 21.35 -0.48
CA ARG A 180 4.28 21.03 0.31
C ARG A 180 3.00 21.25 -0.48
N GLN A 181 2.93 22.31 -1.30
CA GLN A 181 1.80 22.54 -2.20
C GLN A 181 1.69 21.42 -3.25
N LEU A 182 2.81 20.97 -3.80
CA LEU A 182 2.86 19.83 -4.71
C LEU A 182 2.32 18.55 -4.06
N ILE A 183 2.78 18.22 -2.84
CA ILE A 183 2.30 17.04 -2.11
C ILE A 183 0.79 17.12 -1.90
N GLN A 184 0.28 18.27 -1.46
CA GLN A 184 -1.15 18.47 -1.27
C GLN A 184 -1.94 18.30 -2.57
N PHE A 185 -1.40 18.79 -3.69
CA PHE A 185 -1.99 18.60 -5.01
C PHE A 185 -2.02 17.12 -5.41
N ILE A 186 -0.93 16.38 -5.19
CA ILE A 186 -0.82 14.94 -5.44
C ILE A 186 -1.87 14.16 -4.64
N GLU A 187 -1.93 14.37 -3.33
CA GLU A 187 -2.86 13.65 -2.46
C GLU A 187 -4.33 13.98 -2.77
N SER A 188 -4.60 15.18 -3.29
CA SER A 188 -5.97 15.58 -3.70
C SER A 188 -6.39 15.03 -5.05
N ASN A 189 -5.45 14.54 -5.86
CA ASN A 189 -5.70 14.06 -7.22
C ASN A 189 -4.97 12.73 -7.46
N PRO A 190 -5.34 11.64 -6.75
CA PRO A 190 -4.64 10.36 -6.83
C PRO A 190 -4.70 9.68 -8.21
N LYS A 191 -5.55 10.17 -9.12
CA LYS A 191 -5.72 9.67 -10.49
C LYS A 191 -5.19 10.64 -11.55
N MET A 192 -4.37 11.62 -11.17
CA MET A 192 -3.83 12.59 -12.12
C MET A 192 -2.99 11.90 -13.19
N THR A 193 -2.96 12.53 -14.36
CA THR A 193 -2.08 12.16 -15.46
C THR A 193 -0.66 12.70 -15.24
N GLU A 194 0.30 12.12 -15.94
CA GLU A 194 1.68 12.62 -15.97
C GLU A 194 1.77 14.07 -16.46
N GLU A 195 0.95 14.44 -17.45
CA GLU A 195 0.91 15.82 -17.98
C GLU A 195 0.37 16.84 -16.97
N GLU A 196 -0.66 16.48 -16.19
CA GLU A 196 -1.17 17.33 -15.11
C GLU A 196 -0.11 17.55 -14.02
N LEU A 197 0.58 16.47 -13.64
CA LEU A 197 1.68 16.54 -12.67
C LEU A 197 2.82 17.42 -13.17
N ARG A 198 3.23 17.24 -14.44
CA ARG A 198 4.27 18.03 -15.09
C ARG A 198 3.88 19.50 -15.16
N THR A 199 2.65 19.81 -15.57
CA THR A 199 2.12 21.18 -15.63
C THR A 199 2.16 21.84 -14.26
N GLN A 200 1.76 21.11 -13.22
CA GLN A 200 1.82 21.60 -11.85
C GLN A 200 3.27 21.85 -11.39
N LEU A 201 4.21 20.99 -11.77
CA LEU A 201 5.63 21.15 -11.45
C LEU A 201 6.24 22.36 -12.16
N ILE A 202 5.95 22.55 -13.45
CA ILE A 202 6.37 23.71 -14.23
C ILE A 202 5.87 24.99 -13.55
N SER A 203 4.59 25.03 -13.20
CA SER A 203 3.95 26.17 -12.56
C SER A 203 4.54 26.46 -11.17
N LEU A 204 4.64 25.44 -10.30
CA LEU A 204 5.10 25.62 -8.92
C LEU A 204 6.57 26.03 -8.84
N PHE A 205 7.43 25.43 -9.64
CA PHE A 205 8.87 25.68 -9.63
C PHE A 205 9.31 26.69 -10.68
N ALA A 206 8.37 27.36 -11.38
CA ALA A 206 8.65 28.33 -12.42
C ALA A 206 9.68 27.82 -13.44
N LEU A 207 9.50 26.58 -13.89
CA LEU A 207 10.43 25.95 -14.83
C LEU A 207 10.29 26.63 -16.19
N SER A 208 11.40 27.13 -16.69
CA SER A 208 11.62 27.61 -18.06
C SER A 208 12.92 27.01 -18.56
N GLY A 209 13.24 27.14 -19.84
CA GLY A 209 14.46 26.54 -20.35
C GLY A 209 14.32 25.06 -20.67
N SER A 210 15.42 24.52 -21.18
CA SER A 210 15.64 23.08 -21.22
C SER A 210 15.70 22.50 -19.79
N TYR A 211 14.96 21.42 -19.54
CA TYR A 211 14.99 20.71 -18.26
C TYR A 211 14.82 19.20 -18.42
N GLN A 212 15.31 18.46 -17.42
CA GLN A 212 15.05 17.05 -17.23
C GLN A 212 14.34 16.83 -15.91
N LEU A 213 13.30 16.03 -15.94
CA LEU A 213 12.46 15.73 -14.80
C LEU A 213 12.31 14.22 -14.68
N LYS A 214 12.64 13.68 -13.51
CA LYS A 214 12.38 12.29 -13.14
C LYS A 214 11.52 12.23 -11.91
N ILE A 215 10.42 11.51 -11.99
CA ILE A 215 9.40 11.41 -10.94
C ILE A 215 9.22 9.95 -10.57
N GLU A 216 9.22 9.67 -9.27
CA GLU A 216 8.84 8.38 -8.70
C GLU A 216 7.84 8.64 -7.57
N LEU A 217 6.58 8.21 -7.73
CA LEU A 217 5.54 8.24 -6.71
C LEU A 217 5.16 6.81 -6.32
N GLU A 218 4.90 6.59 -5.03
CA GLU A 218 4.41 5.34 -4.45
C GLU A 218 3.26 5.68 -3.52
N TYR A 219 2.12 5.01 -3.66
CA TYR A 219 0.92 5.18 -2.85
C TYR A 219 0.68 3.98 -1.92
N PHE A 220 -0.18 4.11 -0.92
CA PHE A 220 -0.49 3.01 0.00
C PHE A 220 -1.21 1.84 -0.68
N ASN A 221 -2.01 2.10 -1.71
CA ASN A 221 -2.63 1.08 -2.55
C ASN A 221 -1.64 0.36 -3.50
N HIS A 222 -0.32 0.58 -3.35
CA HIS A 222 0.75 0.04 -4.19
C HIS A 222 0.77 0.56 -5.63
N ALA A 223 -0.06 1.56 -5.98
CA ALA A 223 0.11 2.25 -7.23
C ALA A 223 1.48 2.94 -7.25
N GLU A 224 2.18 2.81 -8.38
CA GLU A 224 3.44 3.48 -8.62
C GLU A 224 3.33 4.33 -9.88
N THR A 225 3.94 5.52 -9.85
CA THR A 225 4.13 6.36 -11.04
C THR A 225 5.61 6.59 -11.22
N LYS A 226 6.15 6.19 -12.37
CA LYS A 226 7.54 6.45 -12.75
C LYS A 226 7.54 7.13 -14.10
N SER A 227 8.11 8.32 -14.15
CA SER A 227 8.17 9.16 -15.35
C SER A 227 9.56 9.76 -15.46
N GLU A 228 10.03 9.90 -16.70
CA GLU A 228 11.25 10.62 -17.03
C GLU A 228 11.00 11.44 -18.29
N HIS A 229 11.08 12.76 -18.16
CA HIS A 229 10.79 13.73 -19.22
C HIS A 229 12.01 14.63 -19.45
N ARG A 230 12.32 14.91 -20.72
CA ARG A 230 13.29 15.91 -21.12
C ARG A 230 12.59 16.93 -22.01
N HIS A 231 12.65 18.19 -21.64
CA HIS A 231 12.27 19.32 -22.47
C HIS A 231 13.53 20.04 -22.92
N VAL A 232 13.57 20.42 -24.19
CA VAL A 232 14.64 21.22 -24.79
C VAL A 232 13.96 22.44 -25.38
N GLU A 233 14.44 23.64 -25.07
CA GLU A 233 13.98 24.84 -25.77
C GLU A 233 14.45 24.78 -27.23
N GLU A 234 13.52 24.96 -28.16
CA GLU A 234 13.86 25.10 -29.58
C GLU A 234 14.41 26.51 -29.77
N ASP A 235 15.68 26.61 -30.21
CA ASP A 235 16.22 27.86 -30.72
C ASP A 235 15.45 28.19 -32.01
N ASP A 236 14.66 29.27 -32.00
CA ASP A 236 14.07 29.88 -33.20
C ASP A 236 15.19 30.48 -34.09
N GLN A 237 15.99 29.62 -34.72
CA GLN A 237 16.89 29.96 -35.82
C GLN A 237 16.82 28.86 -36.87
N ASP A 238 15.84 28.98 -37.77
CA ASP A 238 16.05 28.84 -39.22
C ASP A 238 14.77 29.29 -39.95
N THR A 239 14.63 30.61 -40.11
CA THR A 239 13.97 31.13 -41.32
C THR A 239 15.05 31.25 -42.40
N ASP A 240 15.44 30.12 -42.99
CA ASP A 240 16.09 30.14 -44.28
C ASP A 240 15.01 30.46 -45.33
N GLN A 241 14.87 31.76 -45.60
CA GLN A 241 14.36 32.23 -46.87
C GLN A 241 15.40 31.86 -47.93
N ASP A 242 15.28 30.65 -48.48
CA ASP A 242 15.93 30.35 -49.76
C ASP A 242 15.19 31.09 -50.87
N ASP A 243 15.69 32.30 -51.12
CA ASP A 243 15.70 32.99 -52.38
C ASP A 243 16.38 32.09 -53.43
N GLN A 244 15.58 31.40 -54.25
CA GLN A 244 15.99 31.02 -55.60
C GLN A 244 14.86 31.34 -56.58
N GLY A 245 14.96 32.52 -57.17
CA GLY A 245 14.42 32.76 -58.49
C GLY A 245 15.29 32.12 -59.58
N GLN A 246 14.60 31.77 -60.67
CA GLN A 246 15.11 31.39 -62.01
C GLN A 246 15.61 29.93 -62.05
N ASP A 247 15.03 29.05 -62.86
CA ASP A 247 14.99 29.17 -64.32
C ASP A 247 13.67 28.71 -64.97
N GLU A 248 13.30 29.46 -66.02
CA GLU A 248 12.43 29.03 -67.11
C GLU A 248 13.18 27.95 -67.91
N ASP A 249 12.51 26.85 -68.28
CA ASP A 249 12.75 26.18 -69.56
C ASP A 249 11.51 25.32 -69.89
N ASP A 250 10.92 25.67 -71.03
CA ASP A 250 9.94 24.91 -71.79
C ASP A 250 10.50 23.53 -72.17
N ASP A 251 9.66 22.49 -72.20
CA ASP A 251 9.50 21.66 -73.40
C ASP A 251 8.38 20.62 -73.19
N ASP A 252 7.51 20.60 -74.20
CA ASP A 252 6.41 19.69 -74.45
C ASP A 252 6.88 18.21 -74.55
N ASP A 253 6.01 17.27 -74.15
CA ASP A 253 5.58 16.16 -75.01
C ASP A 253 4.61 15.22 -74.26
N ASP A 254 3.38 15.20 -74.77
CA ASP A 254 2.50 14.06 -75.05
C ASP A 254 2.61 12.78 -74.20
N ASP A 255 1.49 12.38 -73.57
CA ASP A 255 0.63 11.35 -74.17
C ASP A 255 -0.64 11.13 -73.33
N ASP A 256 -1.78 11.34 -73.99
CA ASP A 256 -3.13 10.95 -73.60
C ASP A 256 -3.31 9.41 -73.59
N GLN A 257 -4.37 8.98 -72.91
CA GLN A 257 -5.04 7.66 -72.84
C GLN A 257 -4.79 6.93 -71.52
N ASP A 258 -5.78 6.36 -70.84
CA ASP A 258 -7.24 6.26 -71.02
C ASP A 258 -7.76 5.66 -69.69
N ASP A 259 -9.06 5.85 -69.44
CA ASP A 259 -9.96 4.90 -68.78
C ASP A 259 -9.65 4.41 -67.35
N ASP A 260 -10.47 4.84 -66.38
CA ASP A 260 -11.71 4.09 -66.07
C ASP A 260 -12.46 4.74 -64.89
N GLU A 261 -13.75 4.92 -65.13
CA GLU A 261 -14.75 5.41 -64.19
C GLU A 261 -15.12 4.35 -63.14
N ASP A 262 -15.41 4.88 -61.95
CA ASP A 262 -16.59 4.60 -61.14
C ASP A 262 -16.74 3.34 -60.25
N GLU A 263 -17.47 3.67 -59.17
CA GLU A 263 -18.24 2.83 -58.25
C GLU A 263 -17.48 2.10 -57.15
N ASN A 264 -17.62 2.62 -55.92
CA ASN A 264 -18.36 1.90 -54.87
C ASN A 264 -18.85 2.89 -53.79
N GLU A 265 -20.16 3.14 -53.82
CA GLU A 265 -20.95 3.61 -52.68
C GLU A 265 -21.15 2.47 -51.65
N GLU A 266 -21.65 2.87 -50.48
CA GLU A 266 -22.34 2.09 -49.45
C GLU A 266 -21.48 1.39 -48.38
N ASP A 267 -21.53 1.92 -47.16
CA ASP A 267 -22.21 1.23 -46.05
C ASP A 267 -22.34 2.18 -44.85
N ASP A 268 -23.56 2.72 -44.67
CA ASP A 268 -24.07 3.30 -43.42
C ASP A 268 -24.94 2.22 -42.73
N ASP A 269 -24.52 1.75 -41.55
CA ASP A 269 -25.37 1.46 -40.37
C ASP A 269 -24.52 1.05 -39.15
#